data_AF-A0A6P8GAI4-F1
#
_entry.id   AF-A0A6P8GAI4-F1
#
_cell.length_a   1.000
_cell.length_b   1.000
_cell.length_c   1.000
_cell.angle_alpha   90.00
_cell.angle_beta   90.00
_cell.angle_gamma   90.00
#
_symmetry.space_group_name_H-M   'P 1'
#
loop_
_entity.id
_entity.type
_entity.pdbx_description
1 polymer ?
#
loop_
_entity_poly.entity_id
_entity_poly.type
_entity_poly.pdbx_seq_one_letter_code
_entity_poly.pdbx_strand_id
1 'polypeptide(L)'
;MEKKEVVSVWVRDPRICKEDFWHAYMDYEICIHTNSLAFNRKSSCVRRRFSEFVWLREKLQENTLLLVTLPQLPPKNPFFNLNNAQQINCRMKGLQQFLETVVQNPLLQSDSCLHLFLQSQLSVAHMEACVEGRGGVTVAEAVHSSALSRLRFGPEREEDLREDLREDLREDLREDQQECVHHTHTHTLVSPERDTC
;
A
#
# COMPACT_ATOMS: atom_id res chain seq x y z
N MET A 1 3.09 -18.70 -18.96
CA MET A 1 4.07 -17.65 -18.62
C MET A 1 3.63 -17.07 -17.29
N GLU A 2 4.47 -17.17 -16.28
CA GLU A 2 4.20 -16.60 -14.96
C GLU A 2 4.30 -15.07 -15.07
N LYS A 3 3.23 -14.34 -14.70
CA LYS A 3 3.26 -12.87 -14.70
C LYS A 3 4.21 -12.43 -13.59
N LYS A 4 5.23 -11.64 -13.92
CA LYS A 4 6.13 -11.07 -12.91
C LYS A 4 5.34 -10.11 -12.00
N GLU A 5 5.46 -10.28 -10.70
CA GLU A 5 4.90 -9.32 -9.74
C GLU A 5 5.66 -7.98 -9.81
N VAL A 6 4.90 -6.89 -9.84
CA VAL A 6 5.39 -5.51 -9.95
C VAL A 6 4.62 -4.65 -8.96
N VAL A 7 5.33 -3.82 -8.21
CA VAL A 7 4.77 -2.76 -7.36
C VAL A 7 5.35 -1.43 -7.83
N SER A 8 4.50 -0.56 -8.35
CA SER A 8 4.86 0.81 -8.75
C SER A 8 4.34 1.79 -7.71
N VAL A 9 5.17 2.75 -7.29
CA VAL A 9 4.82 3.76 -6.30
C VAL A 9 5.25 5.15 -6.77
N TRP A 10 4.41 6.15 -6.51
CA TRP A 10 4.67 7.55 -6.83
C TRP A 10 4.40 8.42 -5.62
N VAL A 11 5.26 9.40 -5.36
CA VAL A 11 5.03 10.45 -4.36
C VAL A 11 4.98 11.79 -5.06
N ARG A 12 3.84 12.48 -4.97
CA ARG A 12 3.54 13.65 -5.79
C ARG A 12 2.64 14.65 -5.07
N ASP A 13 2.31 15.72 -5.78
CA ASP A 13 1.30 16.71 -5.38
C ASP A 13 1.49 17.20 -3.92
N PRO A 14 2.62 17.86 -3.61
CA PRO A 14 2.88 18.38 -2.28
C PRO A 14 1.85 19.47 -1.96
N ARG A 15 1.14 19.35 -0.83
CA ARG A 15 0.17 20.35 -0.39
C ARG A 15 0.49 20.86 1.00
N ILE A 16 0.23 22.15 1.21
CA ILE A 16 0.27 22.74 2.55
C ILE A 16 -1.10 22.52 3.19
N CYS A 17 -1.12 21.72 4.25
CA CYS A 17 -2.29 21.48 5.08
C CYS A 17 -2.25 22.39 6.28
N LYS A 18 -3.40 22.95 6.67
CA LYS A 18 -3.57 23.71 7.90
C LYS A 18 -4.44 22.87 8.83
N GLU A 19 -3.83 22.39 9.91
CA GLU A 19 -4.54 21.67 10.98
C GLU A 19 -5.32 22.68 11.83
N ASP A 20 -4.65 23.79 12.18
CA ASP A 20 -5.19 24.94 12.89
C ASP A 20 -4.57 26.25 12.37
N PHE A 21 -4.95 27.40 12.95
CA PHE A 21 -4.45 28.74 12.59
C PHE A 21 -2.92 28.87 12.59
N TRP A 22 -2.20 28.08 13.39
CA TRP A 22 -0.74 28.15 13.57
C TRP A 22 0.01 26.89 13.13
N HIS A 23 -0.71 25.79 12.90
CA HIS A 23 -0.12 24.49 12.64
C HIS A 23 -0.31 24.12 11.17
N ALA A 24 0.57 24.66 10.33
CA ALA A 24 0.69 24.27 8.94
C ALA A 24 1.74 23.16 8.79
N TYR A 25 1.43 22.14 7.99
CA TYR A 25 2.36 21.09 7.61
C TYR A 25 2.26 20.81 6.11
N MET A 26 3.19 20.02 5.59
CA MET A 26 3.14 19.54 4.22
C MET A 26 2.89 18.05 4.19
N ASP A 27 1.93 17.64 3.38
CA ASP A 27 1.71 16.26 3.01
C ASP A 27 1.97 16.02 1.52
N TYR A 28 2.05 14.75 1.16
CA TYR A 28 2.30 14.28 -0.18
C TYR A 28 1.25 13.24 -0.53
N GLU A 29 0.77 13.27 -1.79
CA GLU A 29 -0.01 12.17 -2.33
C GLU A 29 0.92 11.00 -2.64
N ILE A 30 0.63 9.85 -2.06
CA ILE A 30 1.28 8.58 -2.38
C ILE A 30 0.26 7.77 -3.17
N CYS A 31 0.65 7.30 -4.34
CA CYS A 31 -0.14 6.36 -5.11
C CYS A 31 0.64 5.09 -5.38
N ILE A 32 -0.03 3.96 -5.30
CA ILE A 32 0.51 2.66 -5.66
C ILE A 32 -0.34 2.03 -6.76
N HIS A 33 0.32 1.27 -7.62
CA HIS A 33 -0.29 0.37 -8.58
C HIS A 33 0.51 -0.94 -8.60
N THR A 34 -0.15 -2.07 -8.41
CA THR A 34 0.50 -3.37 -8.29
C THR A 34 -0.41 -4.51 -8.74
N ASN A 35 0.20 -5.59 -9.23
CA ASN A 35 -0.45 -6.87 -9.43
C ASN A 35 -0.14 -7.89 -8.31
N SER A 36 0.74 -7.56 -7.36
CA SER A 36 1.18 -8.48 -6.30
C SER A 36 0.04 -8.81 -5.34
N LEU A 37 -0.05 -10.08 -4.97
CA LEU A 37 -1.06 -10.57 -4.01
C LEU A 37 -0.76 -10.18 -2.57
N ALA A 38 0.44 -9.64 -2.29
CA ALA A 38 0.76 -9.09 -0.98
C ALA A 38 -0.17 -7.92 -0.60
N PHE A 39 -0.73 -7.20 -1.57
CA PHE A 39 -1.54 -6.01 -1.33
C PHE A 39 -3.04 -6.29 -1.45
N ASN A 40 -3.81 -5.79 -0.48
CA ASN A 40 -5.29 -5.89 -0.45
C ASN A 40 -6.00 -5.18 -1.62
N ARG A 41 -5.30 -4.31 -2.34
CA ARG A 41 -5.84 -3.56 -3.49
C ARG A 41 -4.74 -3.38 -4.52
N LYS A 42 -5.11 -3.52 -5.80
CA LYS A 42 -4.20 -3.30 -6.92
C LYS A 42 -3.81 -1.83 -7.07
N SER A 43 -4.71 -0.90 -6.74
CA SER A 43 -4.46 0.54 -6.77
C SER A 43 -4.97 1.27 -5.53
N SER A 44 -4.18 2.21 -5.00
CA SER A 44 -4.62 3.14 -3.95
C SER A 44 -3.86 4.46 -3.99
N CYS A 45 -4.52 5.54 -3.53
CA CYS A 45 -3.91 6.84 -3.33
C CYS A 45 -4.25 7.40 -1.94
N VAL A 46 -3.23 7.71 -1.15
CA VAL A 46 -3.33 8.21 0.23
C VAL A 46 -2.52 9.49 0.38
N ARG A 47 -2.77 10.26 1.44
CA ARG A 47 -1.94 11.45 1.73
C ARG A 47 -1.22 11.27 3.06
N ARG A 48 0.09 11.50 3.05
CA ARG A 48 0.95 11.32 4.23
C ARG A 48 1.93 12.47 4.38
N ARG A 49 2.17 12.90 5.61
CA ARG A 49 3.19 13.91 5.95
C ARG A 49 4.51 13.23 6.32
N PHE A 50 5.61 13.98 6.22
CA PHE A 50 6.96 13.47 6.47
C PHE A 50 7.13 12.76 7.83
N SER A 51 6.49 13.25 8.89
CA SER A 51 6.59 12.61 10.22
C SER A 51 5.97 11.21 10.25
N GLU A 52 4.95 10.93 9.43
CA GLU A 52 4.37 9.59 9.33
C GLU A 52 5.31 8.62 8.59
N PHE A 53 6.14 9.12 7.65
CA PHE A 53 7.20 8.31 7.05
C PHE A 53 8.28 7.93 8.06
N VAL A 54 8.63 8.85 8.97
CA VAL A 54 9.57 8.57 10.07
C VAL A 54 9.02 7.44 10.94
N TRP A 55 7.76 7.55 11.36
CA TRP A 55 7.06 6.50 12.09
C TRP A 55 7.06 5.17 11.34
N LEU A 56 6.72 5.16 10.05
CA LEU A 56 6.70 3.95 9.24
C LEU A 56 8.08 3.28 9.21
N ARG A 57 9.15 4.05 9.00
CA ARG A 57 10.51 3.52 8.98
C ARG A 57 10.89 2.90 10.32
N GLU A 58 10.54 3.54 11.43
CA GLU A 58 10.78 3.00 12.77
C GLU A 58 10.03 1.68 12.98
N LYS A 59 8.75 1.63 12.62
CA LYS A 59 7.93 0.40 12.75
C LYS A 59 8.42 -0.76 11.90
N LEU A 60 8.76 -0.50 10.64
CA LEU A 60 9.36 -1.52 9.76
C LEU A 60 10.68 -2.04 10.34
N GLN A 61 11.47 -1.18 10.99
CA GLN A 61 12.74 -1.55 11.57
C GLN A 61 12.56 -2.44 12.82
N GLU A 62 11.58 -2.10 13.65
CA GLU A 62 11.16 -2.87 14.84
C GLU A 62 10.64 -4.25 14.43
N ASN A 63 9.70 -4.30 13.49
CA ASN A 63 9.04 -5.53 13.06
C ASN A 63 9.98 -6.50 12.33
N THR A 64 11.02 -6.00 11.67
CA THR A 64 12.04 -6.83 11.02
C THR A 64 13.21 -7.23 11.93
N LEU A 65 13.16 -6.89 13.23
CA LEU A 65 14.20 -7.24 14.21
C LEU A 65 15.63 -6.89 13.75
N LEU A 66 15.79 -5.77 13.03
CA LEU A 66 17.06 -5.31 12.46
C LEU A 66 17.69 -6.21 11.38
N LEU A 67 16.96 -7.21 10.86
CA LEU A 67 17.45 -8.10 9.80
C LEU A 67 17.54 -7.41 8.44
N VAL A 68 16.73 -6.37 8.23
CA VAL A 68 16.67 -5.60 6.99
C VAL A 68 17.26 -4.21 7.21
N THR A 69 18.23 -3.85 6.37
CA THR A 69 18.73 -2.48 6.29
C THR A 69 17.73 -1.62 5.54
N LEU A 70 16.96 -0.80 6.27
CA LEU A 70 15.99 0.09 5.64
C LEU A 70 16.66 1.27 4.93
N PRO A 71 16.10 1.69 3.77
CA PRO A 71 16.54 2.92 3.10
C PRO A 71 16.44 4.13 4.04
N GLN A 72 17.35 5.09 3.82
CA GLN A 72 17.35 6.33 4.58
C GLN A 72 16.25 7.24 4.08
N LEU A 73 15.55 7.89 5.01
CA LEU A 73 14.63 8.97 4.67
C LEU A 73 15.43 10.24 4.31
N PRO A 74 14.82 11.17 3.56
CA PRO A 74 15.35 12.52 3.44
C PRO A 74 15.66 13.10 4.84
N PRO A 75 16.76 13.84 5.01
CA PRO A 75 17.14 14.35 6.32
C PRO A 75 16.03 15.23 6.91
N LYS A 76 15.78 15.04 8.20
CA LYS A 76 14.89 15.91 8.96
C LYS A 76 15.52 17.30 9.01
N ASN A 77 14.95 18.24 8.27
CA ASN A 77 15.40 19.63 8.26
C ASN A 77 14.55 20.42 9.27
N PRO A 78 15.11 20.86 10.42
CA PRO A 78 14.38 21.69 11.39
C PRO A 78 14.00 23.07 10.82
N PHE A 79 14.70 23.54 9.78
CA PHE A 79 14.43 24.79 9.07
C PHE A 79 13.80 24.53 7.69
N PHE A 80 12.95 23.50 7.59
CA PHE A 80 12.27 23.20 6.32
C PHE A 80 11.30 24.32 5.96
N ASN A 81 11.51 24.93 4.79
CA ASN A 81 10.68 26.01 4.30
C ASN A 81 9.59 25.45 3.37
N LEU A 82 8.33 25.58 3.79
CA LEU A 82 7.14 25.11 3.06
C LEU A 82 6.91 25.82 1.73
N ASN A 83 7.61 26.91 1.45
CA ASN A 83 7.52 27.66 0.19
C ASN A 83 8.76 27.45 -0.71
N ASN A 84 9.77 26.69 -0.25
CA ASN A 84 10.97 26.44 -1.03
C ASN A 84 10.78 25.22 -1.93
N ALA A 85 10.48 25.46 -3.22
CA ALA A 85 10.25 24.42 -4.21
C ALA A 85 11.40 23.40 -4.32
N GLN A 86 12.66 23.82 -4.17
CA GLN A 86 13.80 22.89 -4.22
C GLN A 86 13.77 21.93 -3.02
N GLN A 87 13.57 22.45 -1.80
CA GLN A 87 13.49 21.61 -0.60
C GLN A 87 12.32 20.63 -0.67
N ILE A 88 11.17 21.10 -1.17
CA ILE A 88 9.96 20.29 -1.35
C ILE A 88 10.21 19.16 -2.35
N ASN A 89 10.76 19.47 -3.53
CA ASN A 89 11.04 18.47 -4.56
C ASN A 89 12.11 17.47 -4.12
N CYS A 90 13.18 17.93 -3.46
CA CYS A 90 14.20 17.02 -2.92
C CYS A 90 13.62 16.05 -1.89
N ARG A 91 12.77 16.55 -0.97
CA ARG A 91 12.10 15.70 0.01
C ARG A 91 11.15 14.72 -0.68
N MET A 92 10.30 15.19 -1.59
CA MET A 92 9.36 14.35 -2.34
C MET A 92 10.06 13.21 -3.08
N LYS A 93 11.15 13.51 -3.80
CA LYS A 93 11.96 12.51 -4.50
C LYS A 93 12.54 11.47 -3.56
N GLY A 94 13.12 11.88 -2.42
CA GLY A 94 13.69 10.93 -1.48
C GLY A 94 12.64 10.11 -0.73
N LEU A 95 11.42 10.65 -0.52
CA LEU A 95 10.28 9.87 -0.01
C LEU A 95 9.85 8.80 -1.03
N GLN A 96 9.84 9.13 -2.32
CA GLN A 96 9.56 8.15 -3.37
C GLN A 96 10.62 7.06 -3.40
N GLN A 97 11.90 7.42 -3.43
CA GLN A 97 13.00 6.45 -3.42
C GLN A 97 12.97 5.51 -2.20
N PHE A 98 12.62 6.05 -1.03
CA PHE A 98 12.38 5.27 0.17
C PHE A 98 11.30 4.21 -0.05
N LEU A 99 10.11 4.61 -0.54
CA LEU A 99 9.01 3.67 -0.79
C LEU A 99 9.34 2.67 -1.90
N GLU A 100 9.93 3.11 -3.01
CA GLU A 100 10.35 2.23 -4.11
C GLU A 100 11.26 1.11 -3.62
N THR A 101 12.15 1.41 -2.68
CA THR A 101 13.06 0.42 -2.10
C THR A 101 12.33 -0.49 -1.09
N VAL A 102 11.46 0.07 -0.26
CA VAL A 102 10.66 -0.68 0.72
C VAL A 102 9.75 -1.70 0.04
N VAL A 103 9.01 -1.28 -1.00
CA VAL A 103 8.07 -2.14 -1.70
C VAL A 103 8.73 -3.18 -2.60
N GLN A 104 10.05 -3.17 -2.76
CA GLN A 104 10.79 -4.23 -3.47
C GLN A 104 11.21 -5.38 -2.55
N ASN A 105 11.09 -5.23 -1.22
CA ASN A 105 11.49 -6.24 -0.27
C ASN A 105 10.26 -7.06 0.21
N PRO A 106 10.18 -8.37 -0.10
CA PRO A 106 9.03 -9.21 0.29
C PRO A 106 8.78 -9.27 1.81
N LEU A 107 9.83 -9.18 2.64
CA LEU A 107 9.67 -9.17 4.10
C LEU A 107 9.03 -7.87 4.62
N LEU A 108 9.20 -6.76 3.91
CA LEU A 108 8.54 -5.50 4.25
C LEU A 108 7.13 -5.46 3.66
N GLN A 109 6.91 -6.11 2.52
CA GLN A 109 5.59 -6.26 1.92
C GLN A 109 4.63 -7.11 2.76
N SER A 110 5.10 -7.94 3.70
CA SER A 110 4.21 -8.66 4.61
C SER A 110 3.81 -7.86 5.85
N ASP A 111 4.35 -6.64 6.02
CA ASP A 111 4.11 -5.82 7.20
C ASP A 111 2.77 -5.05 7.09
N SER A 112 1.87 -5.28 8.04
CA SER A 112 0.56 -4.63 8.08
C SER A 112 0.63 -3.12 8.26
N CYS A 113 1.66 -2.56 8.91
CA CYS A 113 1.87 -1.11 9.01
C CYS A 113 2.09 -0.51 7.62
N LEU A 114 2.80 -1.21 6.72
CA LEU A 114 3.02 -0.75 5.35
C LEU A 114 1.70 -0.69 4.57
N HIS A 115 0.86 -1.73 4.68
CA HIS A 115 -0.47 -1.75 4.04
C HIS A 115 -1.38 -0.64 4.54
N LEU A 116 -1.47 -0.47 5.86
CA LEU A 116 -2.28 0.60 6.45
C LEU A 116 -1.76 1.97 6.02
N PHE A 117 -0.44 2.16 5.99
CA PHE A 117 0.17 3.41 5.56
C PHE A 117 -0.14 3.75 4.10
N LEU A 118 -0.04 2.77 3.19
CA LEU A 118 -0.19 2.97 1.73
C LEU A 118 -1.65 2.90 1.22
N GLN A 119 -2.54 2.20 1.94
CA GLN A 119 -3.87 1.85 1.41
C GLN A 119 -5.04 2.36 2.28
N SER A 120 -4.78 2.77 3.53
CA SER A 120 -5.79 3.35 4.44
C SER A 120 -5.58 4.85 4.69
N GLN A 121 -6.64 5.55 5.12
CA GLN A 121 -6.57 6.94 5.59
C GLN A 121 -6.47 7.04 7.13
N LEU A 122 -6.11 5.95 7.80
CA LEU A 122 -5.96 5.94 9.26
C LEU A 122 -4.80 6.84 9.71
N SER A 123 -5.00 7.56 10.81
CA SER A 123 -3.92 8.25 11.51
C SER A 123 -2.93 7.24 12.10
N VAL A 124 -1.71 7.68 12.40
CA VAL A 124 -0.68 6.83 13.03
C VAL A 124 -1.21 6.08 14.27
N ALA A 125 -1.87 6.80 15.19
CA ALA A 125 -2.44 6.19 16.39
C ALA A 125 -3.49 5.10 16.08
N HIS A 126 -4.32 5.31 15.06
CA HIS A 126 -5.30 4.31 14.65
C HIS A 126 -4.67 3.14 13.90
N MET A 127 -3.58 3.37 13.15
CA MET A 127 -2.82 2.28 12.53
C MET A 127 -2.23 1.38 13.62
N GLU A 128 -1.54 1.94 14.60
CA GLU A 128 -0.97 1.19 15.73
C GLU A 128 -2.06 0.38 16.47
N ALA A 129 -3.17 1.03 16.84
CA ALA A 129 -4.28 0.35 17.49
C ALA A 129 -4.86 -0.79 16.63
N CYS A 130 -4.92 -0.62 15.30
CA CYS A 130 -5.38 -1.67 14.38
C CYS A 130 -4.41 -2.87 14.36
N VAL A 131 -3.10 -2.62 14.26
CA VAL A 131 -2.08 -3.69 14.22
C VAL A 131 -2.03 -4.47 15.54
N GLU A 132 -2.26 -3.79 16.66
CA GLU A 132 -2.27 -4.40 18.00
C GLU A 132 -3.63 -5.05 18.37
N GLY A 133 -4.59 -5.09 17.42
CA GLY A 133 -5.91 -5.70 17.65
C GLY A 133 -6.85 -4.90 18.56
N ARG A 134 -6.52 -3.63 18.85
CA ARG A 134 -7.34 -2.72 19.67
C ARG A 134 -8.30 -1.84 18.88
N GLY A 135 -8.12 -1.74 17.56
CA GLY A 135 -8.82 -0.79 16.69
C GLY A 135 -10.27 -1.12 16.32
N GLY A 136 -10.82 -2.27 16.77
CA GLY A 136 -12.19 -2.69 16.45
C GLY A 136 -12.46 -2.97 14.97
N VAL A 137 -11.45 -2.85 14.11
CA VAL A 137 -11.47 -3.03 12.66
C VAL A 137 -10.18 -3.71 12.24
N THR A 138 -10.27 -4.66 11.31
CA THR A 138 -9.12 -5.38 10.73
C THR A 138 -8.39 -4.54 9.69
N VAL A 139 -7.16 -4.95 9.33
CA VAL A 139 -6.36 -4.28 8.29
C VAL A 139 -7.11 -4.25 6.95
N ALA A 140 -7.70 -5.38 6.55
CA ALA A 140 -8.47 -5.47 5.31
C ALA A 140 -9.67 -4.52 5.31
N GLU A 141 -10.47 -4.54 6.38
CA GLU A 141 -11.63 -3.65 6.51
C GLU A 141 -11.22 -2.16 6.49
N ALA A 142 -10.12 -1.80 7.14
CA ALA A 142 -9.61 -0.43 7.11
C ALA A 142 -9.21 0.01 5.68
N VAL A 143 -8.59 -0.88 4.91
CA VAL A 143 -8.21 -0.62 3.51
C VAL A 143 -9.45 -0.50 2.61
N HIS A 144 -10.47 -1.32 2.79
CA HIS A 144 -11.71 -1.26 2.01
C HIS A 144 -12.58 -0.04 2.39
N SER A 145 -12.75 0.27 3.68
CA SER A 145 -13.51 1.43 4.16
C SER A 145 -12.92 2.77 3.68
N SER A 146 -11.60 2.83 3.58
CA SER A 146 -10.87 3.97 3.00
C SER A 146 -11.24 4.22 1.54
N ALA A 147 -11.55 3.17 0.76
CA ALA A 147 -12.07 3.30 -0.61
C ALA A 147 -13.42 4.02 -0.63
N LEU A 148 -14.33 3.61 0.26
CA LEU A 148 -15.70 4.12 0.34
C LEU A 148 -15.76 5.58 0.81
N SER A 149 -14.85 5.97 1.71
CA SER A 149 -14.75 7.34 2.20
C SER A 149 -14.28 8.32 1.12
N ARG A 150 -13.44 7.87 0.17
CA ARG A 150 -12.99 8.66 -0.99
C ARG A 150 -14.09 8.92 -2.03
N LEU A 151 -15.18 8.15 -2.03
CA LEU A 151 -16.32 8.33 -2.95
C LEU A 151 -17.16 9.59 -2.66
N ARG A 152 -16.85 10.36 -1.61
CA ARG A 152 -17.58 11.59 -1.26
C ARG A 152 -17.11 12.85 -1.99
N PHE A 153 -16.22 12.75 -2.99
CA PHE A 153 -15.75 13.91 -3.77
C PHE A 153 -15.71 13.66 -5.29
N GLY A 154 -16.74 14.17 -6.00
CA GLY A 154 -16.71 14.50 -7.45
C GLY A 154 -17.25 13.42 -8.42
N PRO A 155 -18.25 13.71 -9.27
CA PRO A 155 -18.90 12.73 -10.16
C PRO A 155 -18.06 12.32 -11.39
N GLU A 156 -16.98 13.04 -11.72
CA GLU A 156 -16.24 12.82 -12.98
C GLU A 156 -15.13 11.76 -12.90
N ARG A 157 -14.84 11.19 -11.72
CA ARG A 157 -13.86 10.09 -11.55
C ARG A 157 -14.49 8.75 -11.17
N GLU A 158 -15.82 8.71 -11.10
CA GLU A 158 -16.54 7.54 -10.60
C GLU A 158 -16.61 6.41 -11.63
N GLU A 159 -16.64 6.71 -12.93
CA GLU A 159 -16.66 5.69 -13.98
C GLU A 159 -15.31 4.98 -14.16
N ASP A 160 -14.20 5.73 -14.21
CA ASP A 160 -12.85 5.16 -14.32
C ASP A 160 -12.55 4.21 -13.15
N LEU A 161 -12.97 4.57 -11.93
CA LEU A 161 -12.73 3.78 -10.72
C LEU A 161 -13.71 2.60 -10.55
N ARG A 162 -14.94 2.71 -11.10
CA ARG A 162 -15.87 1.58 -11.19
C ARG A 162 -15.33 0.56 -12.17
N GLU A 163 -14.72 0.99 -13.27
CA GLU A 163 -14.00 0.08 -14.15
C GLU A 163 -12.76 -0.48 -13.46
N ASP A 164 -11.95 0.28 -12.72
CA ASP A 164 -10.83 -0.29 -11.94
C ASP A 164 -11.28 -1.34 -10.92
N LEU A 165 -12.32 -1.07 -10.12
CA LEU A 165 -12.85 -2.04 -9.15
C LEU A 165 -13.52 -3.24 -9.85
N ARG A 166 -14.18 -3.02 -10.98
CA ARG A 166 -14.75 -4.10 -11.80
C ARG A 166 -13.65 -4.94 -12.45
N GLU A 167 -12.56 -4.33 -12.89
CA GLU A 167 -11.40 -5.02 -13.44
C GLU A 167 -10.68 -5.79 -12.34
N ASP A 168 -10.50 -5.22 -11.14
CA ASP A 168 -9.99 -5.94 -9.96
C ASP A 168 -10.86 -7.18 -9.67
N LEU A 169 -12.19 -7.03 -9.57
CA LEU A 169 -13.09 -8.17 -9.38
C LEU A 169 -13.11 -9.14 -10.58
N ARG A 170 -12.96 -8.65 -11.82
CA ARG A 170 -12.91 -9.49 -13.04
C ARG A 170 -11.60 -10.27 -13.10
N GLU A 171 -10.48 -9.69 -12.70
CA GLU A 171 -9.20 -10.37 -12.59
C GLU A 171 -9.24 -11.41 -11.47
N ASP A 172 -9.75 -11.07 -10.28
CA ASP A 172 -9.94 -12.03 -9.18
C ASP A 172 -10.79 -13.23 -9.62
N LEU A 173 -11.93 -12.98 -10.30
CA LEU A 173 -12.78 -14.04 -10.86
C LEU A 173 -12.12 -14.86 -11.98
N ARG A 174 -11.18 -14.27 -12.73
CA ARG A 174 -10.42 -15.00 -13.76
C ARG A 174 -9.33 -15.86 -13.13
N GLU A 175 -8.67 -15.38 -12.08
CA GLU A 175 -7.65 -16.11 -11.34
C GLU A 175 -8.26 -17.32 -10.61
N ASP A 176 -9.39 -17.14 -9.91
CA ASP A 176 -10.14 -18.25 -9.27
C ASP A 176 -10.56 -19.34 -10.29
N GLN A 177 -11.00 -18.93 -11.48
CA GLN A 177 -11.36 -19.86 -12.55
C GLN A 177 -10.13 -20.62 -13.09
N GLN A 178 -8.98 -19.96 -13.20
CA GLN A 178 -7.73 -20.58 -13.65
C GLN A 178 -7.20 -21.58 -12.61
N GLU A 179 -7.32 -21.27 -11.33
CA GLU A 179 -6.92 -22.13 -10.21
C GLU A 179 -7.83 -23.38 -10.11
N CYS A 180 -9.15 -23.21 -10.24
CA CYS A 180 -10.11 -24.33 -10.33
C CYS A 180 -9.81 -25.27 -11.52
N VAL A 181 -9.38 -24.73 -12.65
CA VAL A 181 -9.01 -25.52 -13.84
C VAL A 181 -7.69 -26.29 -13.62
N HIS A 182 -6.72 -25.71 -12.90
CA HIS A 182 -5.50 -26.41 -12.53
C HIS A 182 -5.73 -27.52 -11.50
N HIS A 183 -6.66 -27.34 -10.57
CA HIS A 183 -6.98 -28.35 -9.57
C HIS A 183 -7.77 -29.54 -10.14
N THR A 184 -8.60 -29.31 -11.17
CA THR A 184 -9.31 -30.40 -11.88
C THR A 184 -8.40 -31.22 -12.80
N HIS A 185 -7.36 -30.60 -13.39
CA HIS A 185 -6.37 -31.33 -14.22
C HIS A 185 -5.39 -32.19 -13.40
N THR A 186 -5.03 -31.77 -12.18
CA THR A 186 -4.13 -32.56 -11.32
C THR A 186 -4.78 -33.79 -10.69
N HIS A 187 -6.12 -33.81 -10.55
CA HIS A 187 -6.85 -34.95 -9.99
C HIS A 187 -7.30 -36.01 -11.01
N THR A 188 -6.99 -35.83 -12.31
CA THR A 188 -7.39 -36.74 -13.41
C THR A 188 -6.26 -37.67 -13.89
N LEU A 189 -5.05 -37.59 -13.30
CA LEU A 189 -3.91 -38.46 -13.65
C LEU A 189 -3.45 -39.32 -12.45
N VAL A 190 -4.34 -40.15 -11.91
CA VAL A 190 -3.97 -41.38 -11.21
C VAL A 190 -4.88 -42.48 -11.74
N SER A 191 -4.41 -43.19 -12.78
CA SER A 191 -5.00 -44.45 -13.20
C SER A 191 -4.71 -45.51 -12.13
N PRO A 192 -5.68 -46.32 -11.69
CA PRO A 192 -5.40 -47.46 -10.83
C PRO A 192 -4.87 -48.60 -11.69
N GLU A 193 -3.59 -48.95 -11.54
CA GLU A 193 -3.12 -50.27 -11.93
C GLU A 193 -3.80 -51.29 -11.00
N ARG A 194 -4.63 -52.14 -11.60
CA ARG A 194 -5.35 -53.21 -10.92
C ARG A 194 -4.39 -54.39 -10.75
N ASP A 195 -4.11 -54.71 -9.48
CA ASP A 195 -3.72 -56.05 -9.06
C ASP A 195 -4.85 -57.03 -9.42
N THR A 196 -4.54 -58.08 -10.20
CA THR A 196 -5.19 -59.38 -10.01
C THR A 196 -4.34 -60.51 -10.58
N CYS A 197 -4.36 -61.62 -9.83
CA CYS A 197 -3.64 -62.88 -9.93
C CYS A 197 -3.45 -63.48 -11.33
#